data_AF-A0A7X1CB68-F1
#
_entry.id   AF-A0A7X1CB68-F1
#
_cell.length_a   1.000
_cell.length_b   1.000
_cell.length_c   1.000
_cell.angle_alpha   90.00
_cell.angle_beta   90.00
_cell.angle_gamma   90.00
#
_symmetry.space_group_name_H-M   'P 1'
#
loop_
_entity.id
_entity.type
_entity.pdbx_description
1 polymer ?
#
loop_
_entity_poly.entity_id
_entity_poly.type
_entity_poly.pdbx_seq_one_letter_code
_entity_poly.pdbx_strand_id
1 'polypeptide(L)'
;MKNQKFVYQGKIYTTYYQLEKVMGINRRTIQYRHEKLGLALDELIHYEPEPKINRFGDKRFIPQKKKETPIFADYEAIIHYPKVPEWQVISNDQEKTEASKASYREWLEEAPEVLVLREKIIYQKDLEKMLEEEKGKYFFASTYHEEAKQKIETALALIENILEKRDGKLSSVENKTENEGKLNGVSSKI
;
A
#
# COMPACT_ATOMS: atom_id res chain seq x y z
N MET A 1 -23.44 -37.79 -5.43
CA MET A 1 -23.76 -36.50 -6.06
C MET A 1 -25.00 -36.69 -6.93
N LYS A 2 -26.09 -35.95 -6.71
CA LYS A 2 -27.26 -36.04 -7.59
C LYS A 2 -26.88 -35.50 -8.96
N ASN A 3 -27.02 -36.31 -10.02
CA ASN A 3 -26.85 -35.85 -11.39
C ASN A 3 -28.01 -34.91 -11.74
N GLN A 4 -27.83 -33.62 -11.47
CA GLN A 4 -28.81 -32.60 -11.77
C GLN A 4 -28.87 -32.45 -13.30
N LYS A 5 -29.99 -32.86 -13.88
CA LYS A 5 -30.26 -32.74 -15.32
C LYS A 5 -30.90 -31.38 -15.57
N PHE A 6 -30.30 -30.61 -16.45
CA PHE A 6 -30.75 -29.27 -16.84
C PHE A 6 -31.45 -29.38 -18.20
N VAL A 7 -32.74 -29.05 -18.27
CA VAL A 7 -33.47 -29.08 -19.54
C VAL A 7 -33.56 -27.66 -20.08
N TYR A 8 -33.07 -27.44 -21.30
CA TYR A 8 -33.09 -26.15 -21.98
C TYR A 8 -33.37 -26.36 -23.47
N GLN A 9 -34.43 -25.73 -23.98
CA GLN A 9 -34.94 -25.90 -25.35
C GLN A 9 -35.11 -27.37 -25.76
N GLY A 10 -35.63 -28.21 -24.85
CA GLY A 10 -35.85 -29.64 -25.07
C GLY A 10 -34.59 -30.51 -25.08
N LYS A 11 -33.39 -29.94 -24.84
CA LYS A 11 -32.14 -30.69 -24.71
C LYS A 11 -31.72 -30.81 -23.25
N ILE A 12 -31.12 -31.94 -22.90
CA ILE A 12 -30.63 -32.22 -21.54
C ILE A 12 -29.14 -31.91 -21.47
N TYR A 13 -28.78 -31.05 -20.52
CA TYR A 13 -27.42 -30.69 -20.17
C TYR A 13 -27.10 -31.20 -18.76
N THR A 14 -25.83 -31.49 -18.51
CA THR A 14 -25.37 -32.00 -17.22
C THR A 14 -24.60 -30.97 -16.41
N THR A 15 -24.17 -29.87 -17.04
CA THR A 15 -23.37 -28.83 -16.38
C THR A 15 -23.75 -27.42 -16.85
N TYR A 16 -23.58 -26.44 -15.96
CA TYR A 16 -23.69 -25.02 -16.31
C TYR A 16 -22.65 -24.56 -17.34
N TYR A 17 -21.52 -25.26 -17.47
CA TYR A 17 -20.53 -24.97 -18.51
C TYR A 17 -21.08 -25.24 -19.91
N GLN A 18 -21.82 -26.34 -20.09
CA GLN A 18 -22.48 -26.62 -21.37
C GLN A 18 -23.56 -25.57 -21.68
N LEU A 19 -24.33 -25.16 -20.66
CA LEU A 19 -25.34 -24.11 -20.81
C LEU A 19 -24.72 -22.76 -21.19
N GLU A 20 -23.58 -22.38 -20.60
CA GLU A 20 -22.84 -21.16 -20.98
C GLU A 20 -22.50 -21.13 -22.48
N LYS A 21 -22.12 -22.27 -23.06
CA LYS A 21 -21.79 -22.37 -24.49
C LYS A 21 -23.01 -22.25 -25.40
N VAL A 22 -24.17 -22.75 -24.98
CA VAL A 22 -25.39 -22.71 -25.79
C VAL A 22 -26.13 -21.39 -25.64
N MET A 23 -26.16 -20.84 -24.43
CA MET A 23 -26.92 -19.62 -24.11
C MET A 23 -26.13 -18.33 -24.34
N GLY A 24 -24.80 -18.40 -24.41
CA GLY A 24 -23.94 -17.22 -24.51
C GLY A 24 -23.91 -16.34 -23.25
N ILE A 25 -24.41 -16.85 -22.13
CA ILE A 25 -24.47 -16.15 -20.83
C ILE A 25 -23.42 -16.77 -19.91
N ASN A 26 -22.75 -15.95 -19.09
CA ASN A 26 -21.73 -16.45 -18.17
C ASN A 26 -22.30 -17.50 -17.20
N ARG A 27 -21.56 -18.59 -16.98
CA ARG A 27 -21.99 -19.70 -16.09
C ARG A 27 -22.44 -19.25 -14.70
N ARG A 28 -21.78 -18.25 -14.11
CA ARG A 28 -22.14 -17.74 -12.76
C ARG A 28 -23.49 -17.03 -12.78
N THR A 29 -23.78 -16.33 -13.86
CA THR A 29 -25.06 -15.65 -14.07
C THR A 29 -26.19 -16.67 -14.26
N ILE A 30 -25.96 -17.71 -15.07
CA ILE A 30 -26.92 -18.82 -15.25
C ILE A 30 -27.22 -19.48 -13.90
N GLN A 31 -26.18 -19.86 -13.17
CA GLN A 31 -26.33 -20.50 -11.86
C GLN A 31 -27.10 -19.62 -10.88
N TYR A 32 -26.75 -18.33 -10.78
CA TYR A 32 -27.46 -17.40 -9.90
C TYR A 32 -28.95 -17.28 -10.29
N ARG A 33 -29.26 -17.07 -11.56
CA ARG A 33 -30.66 -16.91 -11.99
C ARG A 33 -31.48 -18.20 -11.84
N HIS A 34 -30.89 -19.36 -12.14
CA HIS A 34 -31.56 -20.65 -12.02
C HIS A 34 -31.72 -21.10 -10.55
N GLU A 35 -30.65 -21.06 -9.76
CA GLU A 35 -30.67 -21.60 -8.38
C GLU A 35 -31.14 -20.60 -7.34
N LYS A 36 -30.75 -19.31 -7.47
CA LYS A 36 -31.08 -18.29 -6.48
C LYS A 36 -32.38 -17.56 -6.78
N LEU A 37 -32.65 -17.25 -8.06
CA LEU A 37 -33.90 -16.61 -8.45
C LEU A 37 -35.00 -17.62 -8.84
N GLY A 38 -34.66 -18.90 -8.98
CA GLY A 38 -35.63 -19.96 -9.29
C GLY A 38 -36.20 -19.90 -10.71
N LEU A 39 -35.54 -19.19 -11.63
CA LEU A 39 -36.01 -19.03 -13.00
C LEU A 39 -35.74 -20.29 -13.83
N ALA A 40 -36.70 -20.66 -14.68
CA ALA A 40 -36.51 -21.75 -15.62
C ALA A 40 -35.40 -21.39 -16.62
N LEU A 41 -34.62 -22.39 -17.07
CA LEU A 41 -33.49 -22.16 -17.97
C LEU A 41 -33.90 -21.49 -19.28
N ASP A 42 -35.11 -21.77 -19.78
CA ASP A 42 -35.66 -21.19 -21.01
C ASP A 42 -35.97 -19.70 -20.88
N GLU A 43 -36.25 -19.22 -19.67
CA GLU A 43 -36.59 -17.82 -19.39
C GLU A 43 -35.36 -16.94 -19.13
N LEU A 44 -34.19 -17.56 -18.97
CA LEU A 44 -32.96 -16.86 -18.58
C LEU A 44 -32.43 -15.88 -19.62
N ILE A 45 -32.69 -16.11 -20.91
CA ILE A 45 -32.27 -15.19 -22.00
C ILE A 45 -33.07 -13.90 -21.93
N HIS A 46 -34.36 -14.01 -21.61
CA HIS A 46 -35.28 -12.89 -21.55
C HIS A 46 -35.28 -12.19 -20.19
N TYR A 47 -34.46 -12.65 -19.24
CA TYR A 47 -34.31 -12.01 -17.95
C TYR A 47 -33.60 -10.67 -18.08
N GLU A 48 -34.39 -9.61 -17.97
CA GLU A 48 -33.88 -8.25 -17.81
C GLU A 48 -33.59 -7.97 -16.33
N PRO A 49 -32.34 -7.61 -15.99
CA PRO A 49 -32.03 -7.26 -14.63
C PRO A 49 -32.71 -5.94 -14.24
N GLU A 50 -33.34 -5.89 -13.06
CA GLU A 50 -33.78 -4.63 -12.46
C GLU A 50 -32.71 -3.52 -12.55
N PRO A 51 -33.10 -2.26 -12.74
CA PRO A 51 -32.15 -1.16 -12.82
C PRO A 51 -31.23 -1.11 -11.59
N LYS A 52 -29.96 -0.73 -11.82
CA LYS A 52 -28.92 -0.69 -10.78
C LYS A 52 -29.34 0.10 -9.54
N ILE A 53 -30.18 1.13 -9.72
CA ILE A 53 -30.71 1.99 -8.66
C ILE A 53 -31.50 1.16 -7.63
N ASN A 54 -32.29 0.18 -8.07
CA ASN A 54 -33.07 -0.69 -7.18
C ASN A 54 -32.18 -1.77 -6.53
N ARG A 55 -31.17 -2.26 -7.26
CA ARG A 55 -30.26 -3.33 -6.80
C ARG A 55 -29.23 -2.87 -5.77
N PHE A 56 -28.74 -1.64 -5.92
CA PHE A 56 -27.62 -1.11 -5.13
C PHE A 56 -28.01 0.10 -4.28
N GLY A 57 -29.28 0.51 -4.33
CA GLY A 57 -29.77 1.78 -3.80
C GLY A 57 -29.35 2.97 -4.67
N ASP A 58 -29.98 4.14 -4.46
CA ASP A 58 -29.57 5.41 -5.07
C ASP A 58 -28.25 5.89 -4.44
N LYS A 59 -27.19 5.11 -4.60
CA LYS A 59 -25.83 5.49 -4.26
C LYS A 59 -25.35 6.41 -5.36
N ARG A 60 -25.84 7.65 -5.35
CA ARG A 60 -25.10 8.77 -5.93
C ARG A 60 -23.69 8.62 -5.40
N PHE A 61 -22.71 8.59 -6.30
CA PHE A 61 -21.32 8.61 -5.92
C PHE A 61 -21.09 9.90 -5.14
N ILE A 62 -21.25 9.85 -3.82
CA ILE A 62 -20.70 10.83 -2.91
C ILE A 62 -19.25 10.40 -2.87
N PRO A 63 -18.32 11.11 -3.54
CA PRO A 63 -16.91 10.82 -3.33
C PRO A 63 -16.71 10.84 -1.82
N GLN A 64 -16.35 9.69 -1.25
CA GLN A 64 -15.89 9.69 0.14
C GLN A 64 -14.82 10.77 0.18
N LYS A 65 -15.01 11.77 1.05
CA LYS A 65 -13.98 12.76 1.35
C LYS A 65 -12.72 11.92 1.54
N LYS A 66 -11.80 11.97 0.57
CA LYS A 66 -10.50 11.33 0.71
C LYS A 66 -10.03 11.84 2.06
N LYS A 67 -9.80 10.94 3.03
CA LYS A 67 -9.18 11.34 4.30
C LYS A 67 -8.05 12.26 3.88
N GLU A 68 -8.09 13.50 4.34
CA GLU A 68 -7.07 14.48 4.05
C GLU A 68 -5.78 13.87 4.59
N THR A 69 -5.03 13.19 3.71
CA THR A 69 -3.64 12.91 3.96
C THR A 69 -3.04 14.29 4.15
N PRO A 70 -2.30 14.53 5.24
CA PRO A 70 -1.64 15.81 5.43
C PRO A 70 -0.93 16.12 4.12
N ILE A 71 -1.28 17.27 3.53
CA ILE A 71 -0.60 17.78 2.35
C ILE A 71 0.81 18.06 2.84
N PHE A 72 1.67 17.06 2.70
CA PHE A 72 3.10 17.24 2.86
C PHE A 72 3.49 18.28 1.82
N ALA A 73 3.98 19.41 2.32
CA ALA A 73 4.40 20.54 1.54
C ALA A 73 5.34 20.10 0.40
N ASP A 74 5.15 20.73 -0.75
CA ASP A 74 5.98 20.67 -1.96
C ASP A 74 6.19 19.32 -2.63
N TYR A 75 5.16 18.88 -3.36
CA TYR A 75 5.32 17.88 -4.42
C TYR A 75 6.36 18.26 -5.48
N GLU A 76 6.60 19.56 -5.72
CA GLU A 76 7.63 20.02 -6.66
C GLU A 76 9.05 19.79 -6.12
N ALA A 77 9.26 19.94 -4.82
CA ALA A 77 10.55 19.61 -4.20
C ALA A 77 10.83 18.10 -4.33
N ILE A 78 9.82 17.23 -4.15
CA ILE A 78 9.93 15.76 -4.27
C ILE A 78 10.48 15.31 -5.63
N ILE A 79 10.23 16.04 -6.72
CA ILE A 79 10.69 15.71 -8.08
C ILE A 79 12.20 15.94 -8.25
N HIS A 80 12.79 16.87 -7.50
CA HIS A 80 14.21 17.22 -7.60
C HIS A 80 15.11 16.33 -6.74
N TYR A 81 14.55 15.47 -5.89
CA TYR A 81 15.38 14.62 -5.05
C TYR A 81 15.90 13.40 -5.80
N PRO A 82 17.18 13.04 -5.57
CA PRO A 82 17.75 11.84 -6.12
C PRO A 82 16.93 10.63 -5.67
N LYS A 83 16.74 9.67 -6.60
CA LYS A 83 16.15 8.37 -6.28
C LYS A 83 16.88 7.78 -5.08
N VAL A 84 16.10 7.22 -4.15
CA VAL A 84 16.62 6.53 -2.97
C VAL A 84 17.68 5.53 -3.44
N PRO A 85 18.92 5.61 -2.94
CA PRO A 85 19.93 4.61 -3.27
C PRO A 85 19.48 3.26 -2.71
N GLU A 86 19.45 2.24 -3.58
CA GLU A 86 19.09 0.89 -3.15
C GLU A 86 20.09 0.38 -2.13
N TRP A 87 19.58 -0.08 -0.98
CA TRP A 87 20.41 -0.82 -0.04
C TRP A 87 20.68 -2.23 -0.58
N GLN A 88 21.85 -2.39 -1.20
CA GLN A 88 22.29 -3.67 -1.74
C GLN A 88 23.12 -4.42 -0.71
N VAL A 89 22.72 -5.66 -0.42
CA VAL A 89 23.51 -6.60 0.36
C VAL A 89 24.12 -7.60 -0.61
N ILE A 90 25.44 -7.51 -0.81
CA ILE A 90 26.18 -8.32 -1.76
C ILE A 90 26.90 -9.40 -0.98
N SER A 91 26.40 -10.63 -1.06
CA SER A 91 26.79 -11.78 -0.23
C SER A 91 28.29 -12.12 -0.28
N ASN A 92 28.98 -11.73 -1.35
CA ASN A 92 30.40 -12.04 -1.58
C ASN A 92 31.33 -10.82 -1.42
N ASP A 93 30.81 -9.66 -1.05
CA ASP A 93 31.61 -8.42 -0.99
C ASP A 93 31.14 -7.52 0.17
N GLN A 94 31.81 -7.69 1.32
CA GLN A 94 31.50 -6.95 2.54
C GLN A 94 31.82 -5.46 2.38
N GLU A 95 32.89 -5.10 1.67
CA GLU A 95 33.26 -3.71 1.41
C GLU A 95 32.18 -2.98 0.60
N LYS A 96 31.66 -3.62 -0.46
CA LYS A 96 30.56 -3.02 -1.23
C LYS A 96 29.25 -2.91 -0.45
N THR A 97 28.98 -3.88 0.43
CA THR A 97 27.79 -3.84 1.29
C THR A 97 27.88 -2.69 2.29
N GLU A 98 29.05 -2.48 2.89
CA GLU A 98 29.31 -1.36 3.78
C GLU A 98 29.29 -0.01 3.05
N ALA A 99 29.84 0.06 1.84
CA ALA A 99 29.78 1.25 0.99
C ALA A 99 28.33 1.62 0.60
N SER A 100 27.51 0.64 0.20
CA SER A 100 26.08 0.85 -0.10
C SER A 100 25.33 1.37 1.14
N LYS A 101 25.60 0.79 2.31
CA LYS A 101 25.02 1.25 3.59
C LYS A 101 25.45 2.67 3.94
N ALA A 102 26.70 3.04 3.68
CA ALA A 102 27.23 4.38 3.91
C ALA A 102 26.54 5.40 2.99
N SER A 103 26.41 5.12 1.69
CA SER A 103 25.71 5.98 0.75
C SER A 103 24.23 6.14 1.09
N TYR A 104 23.58 5.07 1.56
CA TYR A 104 22.19 5.14 2.02
C TYR A 104 22.04 6.03 3.27
N ARG A 105 22.96 5.92 4.23
CA ARG A 105 22.99 6.81 5.41
C ARG A 105 23.22 8.27 5.01
N GLU A 106 24.20 8.53 4.15
CA GLU A 106 24.52 9.88 3.67
C GLU A 106 23.30 10.52 2.99
N TRP A 107 22.62 9.77 2.12
CA TRP A 107 21.36 10.22 1.51
C TRP A 107 20.29 10.54 2.55
N LEU A 108 20.10 9.69 3.56
CA LEU A 108 19.12 9.94 4.63
C LEU A 108 19.46 11.18 5.47
N GLU A 109 20.75 11.50 5.64
CA GLU A 109 21.21 12.69 6.38
C GLU A 109 20.99 13.99 5.58
N GLU A 110 21.09 13.94 4.25
CA GLU A 110 20.90 15.10 3.37
C GLU A 110 19.46 15.27 2.86
N ALA A 111 18.68 14.18 2.81
CA ALA A 111 17.32 14.20 2.27
C ALA A 111 16.37 15.02 3.15
N PRO A 112 15.32 15.65 2.61
CA PRO A 112 14.30 16.33 3.40
C PRO A 112 13.58 15.35 4.30
N GLU A 113 13.10 15.86 5.42
CA GLU A 113 12.30 15.10 6.37
C GLU A 113 11.11 14.40 5.71
N VAL A 114 10.43 15.05 4.76
CA VAL A 114 9.30 14.48 4.01
C VAL A 114 9.68 13.16 3.30
N LEU A 115 10.87 13.10 2.71
CA LEU A 115 11.33 11.89 2.03
C LEU A 115 11.78 10.81 3.01
N VAL A 116 12.41 11.20 4.11
CA VAL A 116 12.79 10.28 5.18
C VAL A 116 11.54 9.66 5.82
N LEU A 117 10.48 10.44 6.03
CA LEU A 117 9.18 9.98 6.53
C LEU A 117 8.46 9.08 5.52
N ARG A 118 8.51 9.42 4.22
CA ARG A 118 7.99 8.54 3.16
C ARG A 118 8.69 7.18 3.20
N GLU A 119 10.01 7.18 3.30
CA GLU A 119 10.81 5.95 3.32
C GLU A 119 10.49 5.11 4.56
N LYS A 120 10.36 5.75 5.72
CA LYS A 120 9.87 5.10 6.96
C LYS A 120 8.55 4.36 6.73
N ILE A 121 7.58 5.03 6.10
CA ILE A 121 6.25 4.45 5.84
C ILE A 121 6.33 3.25 4.89
N ILE A 122 7.21 3.28 3.89
CA ILE A 122 7.41 2.17 2.96
C ILE A 122 7.92 0.94 3.72
N TYR A 123 9.03 1.08 4.45
CA TYR A 123 9.60 -0.03 5.21
C TYR A 123 8.66 -0.56 6.32
N GLN A 124 7.87 0.31 6.96
CA GLN A 124 6.86 -0.11 7.93
C GLN A 124 5.78 -0.99 7.30
N LYS A 125 5.30 -0.63 6.10
CA LYS A 125 4.31 -1.45 5.37
C LYS A 125 4.89 -2.77 4.92
N ASP A 126 6.14 -2.78 4.47
CA ASP A 126 6.81 -4.01 4.07
C ASP A 126 7.01 -4.96 5.26
N LEU A 127 7.38 -4.42 6.43
CA LEU A 127 7.47 -5.19 7.68
C LEU A 127 6.10 -5.74 8.10
N GLU A 128 5.05 -4.92 8.07
CA GLU A 128 3.69 -5.34 8.42
C GLU A 128 3.23 -6.49 7.52
N LYS A 129 3.47 -6.39 6.21
CA LYS A 129 3.17 -7.44 5.25
C LYS A 129 3.94 -8.74 5.55
N MET A 130 5.23 -8.65 5.89
CA MET A 130 6.01 -9.84 6.29
C MET A 130 5.46 -10.48 7.56
N LEU A 131 5.07 -9.68 8.56
CA LEU A 131 4.45 -10.19 9.79
C LEU A 131 3.06 -10.80 9.56
N GLU A 132 2.31 -10.32 8.57
CA GLU A 132 1.06 -10.94 8.14
C GLU A 132 1.30 -12.29 7.46
N GLU A 133 2.31 -12.39 6.60
CA GLU A 133 2.74 -13.63 5.96
C GLU A 133 3.19 -14.67 6.99
N GLU A 134 3.91 -14.25 8.04
CA GLU A 134 4.32 -15.09 9.17
C GLU A 134 3.14 -15.71 9.94
N LYS A 135 1.99 -15.03 9.99
CA LYS A 135 0.77 -15.55 10.63
C LYS A 135 0.06 -16.61 9.80
N GLY A 136 0.50 -16.86 8.57
CA GLY A 136 -0.08 -17.84 7.67
C GLY A 136 0.11 -19.28 8.14
N LYS A 137 -0.93 -20.12 7.99
CA LYS A 137 -0.92 -21.55 8.35
C LYS A 137 0.19 -22.37 7.66
N TYR A 138 0.70 -21.88 6.54
CA TYR A 138 1.72 -22.53 5.71
C TYR A 138 3.05 -21.77 5.69
N PHE A 139 3.25 -20.85 6.64
CA PHE A 139 4.51 -20.14 6.74
C PHE A 139 5.60 -21.08 7.26
N PHE A 140 6.71 -21.12 6.54
CA PHE A 140 7.94 -21.75 6.96
C PHE A 140 9.04 -20.69 6.90
N ALA A 141 9.63 -20.36 8.06
CA ALA A 141 10.76 -19.46 8.11
C ALA A 141 11.89 -20.03 7.25
N SER A 142 12.35 -19.23 6.29
CA SER A 142 13.54 -19.52 5.50
C SER A 142 14.62 -18.52 5.87
N THR A 143 15.89 -18.90 5.67
CA THR A 143 17.02 -17.98 5.86
C THR A 143 16.86 -16.70 5.03
N TYR A 144 16.31 -16.81 3.82
CA TYR A 144 16.00 -15.67 2.97
C TYR A 144 14.95 -14.72 3.58
N HIS A 145 13.91 -15.27 4.21
CA HIS A 145 12.88 -14.47 4.89
C HIS A 145 13.45 -13.74 6.10
N GLU A 146 14.23 -14.45 6.94
CA GLU A 146 14.87 -13.85 8.11
C GLU A 146 15.87 -12.75 7.72
N GLU A 147 16.69 -12.98 6.69
CA GLU A 147 17.61 -11.98 6.14
C GLU A 147 16.86 -10.75 5.60
N ALA A 148 15.75 -10.95 4.90
CA ALA A 148 14.96 -9.84 4.34
C ALA A 148 14.28 -9.02 5.45
N LYS A 149 13.73 -9.68 6.46
CA LYS A 149 13.16 -9.03 7.64
C LYS A 149 14.21 -8.23 8.41
N GLN A 150 15.38 -8.82 8.65
CA GLN A 150 16.49 -8.15 9.33
C GLN A 150 16.96 -6.91 8.57
N LYS A 151 16.98 -6.93 7.23
CA LYS A 151 17.28 -5.73 6.40
C LYS A 151 16.25 -4.62 6.61
N ILE A 152 14.96 -4.95 6.62
CA ILE A 152 13.90 -3.96 6.84
C ILE A 152 14.00 -3.36 8.25
N GLU A 153 14.18 -4.20 9.28
CA GLU A 153 14.30 -3.74 10.67
C GLU A 153 15.53 -2.84 10.87
N THR A 154 16.66 -3.21 10.28
CA THR A 154 17.87 -2.40 10.35
C THR A 154 17.75 -1.08 9.56
N ALA A 155 16.98 -1.06 8.46
CA ALA A 155 16.70 0.16 7.69
C ALA A 155 15.84 1.12 8.52
N LEU A 156 14.79 0.60 9.16
CA LEU A 156 13.92 1.37 10.05
C LEU A 156 14.70 1.96 11.22
N ALA A 157 15.55 1.16 11.87
CA ALA A 157 16.39 1.63 12.98
C ALA A 157 17.34 2.78 12.55
N LEU A 158 17.88 2.73 11.33
CA LEU A 158 18.70 3.80 10.78
C LEU A 158 17.88 5.07 10.54
N ILE A 159 16.70 4.93 9.94
CA ILE A 159 15.80 6.05 9.65
C ILE A 159 15.35 6.73 10.96
N GLU A 160 14.99 5.94 11.97
CA GLU A 160 14.57 6.46 13.29
C GLU A 160 15.69 7.21 14.00
N ASN A 161 16.91 6.68 14.00
CA ASN A 161 18.06 7.37 14.57
C ASN A 161 18.33 8.73 13.88
N ILE A 162 18.13 8.82 12.57
CA ILE A 162 18.32 10.06 11.81
C ILE A 162 17.22 11.07 12.10
N LEU A 163 15.96 10.63 12.19
CA LEU A 163 14.85 11.50 12.59
C LEU A 163 15.03 12.03 14.02
N GLU A 164 15.39 11.17 14.98
CA GLU A 164 15.69 11.57 16.36
C GLU A 164 16.83 12.60 16.44
N LYS A 165 17.90 12.42 15.65
CA LYS A 165 19.00 13.40 15.56
C LYS A 165 18.56 14.74 14.98
N ARG A 166 17.58 14.76 14.07
CA ARG A 166 17.05 15.98 13.47
C ARG A 166 16.16 16.73 14.46
N ASP A 167 15.30 16.00 15.17
CA ASP A 167 14.45 16.56 16.23
C ASP A 167 15.31 17.12 17.38
N GLY A 168 16.42 16.45 17.72
CA GLY A 168 17.40 16.93 18.69
C GLY A 168 18.21 18.17 18.24
N LYS A 169 18.37 18.39 16.93
CA LYS A 169 18.99 19.61 16.39
C LYS A 169 18.03 20.81 16.41
N LEU A 170 16.72 20.59 16.22
CA LEU A 170 15.71 21.64 16.32
C LEU A 170 15.62 22.21 17.76
N SER A 171 15.69 21.35 18.78
CA SER A 171 15.68 21.80 20.20
C SER A 171 16.94 22.57 20.63
N SER A 172 18.05 22.42 19.91
CA SER A 172 19.30 23.14 20.18
C SER A 172 19.46 24.44 19.36
N VAL A 173 18.63 24.65 18.33
CA VAL A 173 18.56 25.91 17.57
C VAL A 173 17.64 26.93 18.24
N GLU A 174 16.51 26.51 18.82
CA GLU A 174 15.60 27.41 19.55
C GLU A 174 16.27 28.10 20.76
N ASN A 175 17.27 27.45 21.38
CA ASN A 175 18.01 28.01 22.51
C ASN A 175 19.13 29.00 22.12
N LYS A 176 19.48 29.13 20.83
CA LYS A 176 20.49 30.10 20.37
C LYS A 176 19.88 31.40 19.85
N THR A 177 18.67 31.36 19.30
CA THR A 177 17.98 32.56 18.78
C THR A 177 17.42 33.48 19.86
N GLU A 178 17.22 33.00 21.10
CA GLU A 178 16.78 33.87 22.21
C GLU A 178 17.91 34.67 22.89
N ASN A 179 19.18 34.28 22.70
CA ASN A 179 20.30 34.95 23.37
C ASN A 179 20.99 36.06 22.54
N GLU A 180 20.74 36.16 21.23
CA GLU A 180 21.32 37.22 20.39
C GLU A 180 20.42 38.46 20.24
N GLY A 181 19.20 38.44 20.80
CA GLY A 181 18.24 39.56 20.73
C GLY A 181 18.39 40.65 21.80
N LYS A 182 19.35 40.57 22.73
CA LYS A 182 19.46 41.49 23.90
C LYS A 182 20.67 42.42 23.94
N LEU A 183 21.39 42.65 22.84
CA LEU A 183 22.59 43.51 22.87
C LEU A 183 22.62 44.70 21.90
N ASN A 184 21.54 45.01 21.18
CA ASN A 184 21.53 46.18 20.30
C ASN A 184 20.38 47.15 20.59
N GLY A 185 20.72 48.23 21.31
CA GLY A 185 19.88 49.41 21.58
C GLY A 185 20.06 49.84 23.04
N VAL A 186 20.62 51.00 23.40
CA VAL A 186 20.66 52.29 22.72
C VAL A 186 21.88 53.06 23.24
N SER A 187 22.75 53.47 22.31
CA SER A 187 23.65 54.60 22.49
C SER A 187 22.87 55.91 22.23
N SER A 188 23.27 56.95 22.96
CA SER A 188 23.08 58.38 22.66
C SER A 188 21.75 59.04 23.06
N LYS A 189 21.78 59.87 24.11
CA LYS A 189 21.80 61.35 23.95
C LYS A 189 21.83 62.09 25.29
N ILE A 190 22.81 63.01 25.37
CA ILE A 190 22.86 64.31 26.08
C ILE A 190 22.97 64.25 27.62
#